data_AF-A0A087HN06-F1
#
_entry.id   AF-A0A087HN06-F1
#
_cell.length_a   1.000
_cell.length_b   1.000
_cell.length_c   1.000
_cell.angle_alpha   90.00
_cell.angle_beta   90.00
_cell.angle_gamma   90.00
#
_symmetry.space_group_name_H-M   'P 1'
#
loop_
_entity.id
_entity.type
_entity.pdbx_description
1 polymer ?
#
loop_
_entity_poly.entity_id
_entity_poly.type
_entity_poly.pdbx_seq_one_letter_code
_entity_poly.pdbx_strand_id
1 'polypeptide(L)'
;MWATTTCLRLNPVHRSEYPERYAAKPEDVPKLDVFICTADPYKEPPMKVVNTALSVMAYDYPADKISVYVSDDGGSSMTLFALMEAAKFSKHWLPYCKKNNVQDRSPEVYFSSYSHPKDDKGLNLKMMYEDMKNRVEHVVDSGKVKPEFITCDQFRGVFDLWTNKFTRHDHPTIIQVLQNSEIDMDDTKKNVMPNLIYLSREKSKDSQQHFKAGALNTLLRVSAVMTNSPVILTLDCDMYSNDPTTPLRALYELRPNRIADKSINTQDILELAHDVARSNYECNTNWGSKLGFRYGSLVEDYYTGYRLHYLLDFVLEGGSYRGWWNDQRMWLIRGFSSFFFSFIEFTLQTLNLSSNGFNLTSKINDDEEQSKRYEQELFEFGPSSPMFLPMTMVAIMNFLALVWGIYGFFFWGERLILELMLASFAAVNCLPIYDAIVLRKDHGKLPKKVCFLAGILTLVLIVSGYFFLK
;
A
#
# COMPACT_ATOMS: atom_id res chain seq x y z
N MET A 1 25.31 14.10 7.44
CA MET A 1 24.10 13.26 7.37
C MET A 1 23.62 12.86 8.76
N TRP A 2 24.42 12.16 9.57
CA TRP A 2 24.01 11.76 10.93
C TRP A 2 23.60 12.96 11.80
N ALA A 3 24.44 14.00 11.89
CA ALA A 3 24.15 15.18 12.73
C ALA A 3 22.86 15.91 12.31
N THR A 4 22.63 16.03 11.00
CA THR A 4 21.42 16.65 10.43
C THR A 4 20.16 15.80 10.60
N THR A 5 20.29 14.48 10.76
CA THR A 5 19.13 13.60 11.06
C THR A 5 18.84 13.52 12.56
N THR A 6 19.88 13.57 13.40
CA THR A 6 19.75 13.48 14.85
C THR A 6 19.12 14.75 15.44
N CYS A 7 19.36 15.93 14.85
CA CYS A 7 18.79 17.18 15.36
C CYS A 7 17.25 17.20 15.35
N LEU A 8 16.61 16.47 14.44
CA LEU A 8 15.14 16.34 14.38
C LEU A 8 14.55 15.49 15.53
N ARG A 9 15.38 14.87 16.37
CA ARG A 9 14.97 13.96 17.46
C ARG A 9 15.28 14.45 18.86
N LEU A 10 15.90 15.63 18.98
CA LEU A 10 16.35 16.14 20.28
C LEU A 10 15.19 16.50 21.24
N ASN A 11 13.95 16.53 20.76
CA ASN A 11 12.77 16.82 21.58
C ASN A 11 11.54 16.02 21.09
N PRO A 12 11.45 14.72 21.39
CA PRO A 12 10.29 13.92 20.99
C PRO A 12 9.03 14.44 21.71
N VAL A 13 7.95 14.61 20.95
CA VAL A 13 6.65 15.04 21.48
C VAL A 13 5.72 13.82 21.48
N HIS A 14 5.37 13.34 22.67
CA HIS A 14 4.37 12.30 22.84
C HIS A 14 2.98 12.94 22.96
N ARG A 15 2.01 12.39 22.23
CA ARG A 15 0.59 12.76 22.35
C ARG A 15 -0.19 11.57 22.87
N SER A 16 -1.16 11.85 23.74
CA SER A 16 -2.10 10.85 24.24
C SER A 16 -3.51 11.34 23.99
N GLU A 17 -4.34 10.45 23.48
CA GLU A 17 -5.74 10.74 23.16
C GLU A 17 -6.62 10.43 24.38
N TYR A 18 -7.64 11.26 24.61
CA TYR A 18 -8.62 11.06 25.68
C TYR A 18 -10.04 11.07 25.10
N PRO A 19 -10.41 10.07 24.28
CA PRO A 19 -11.69 10.03 23.56
C PRO A 19 -12.89 10.08 24.51
N GLU A 20 -12.76 9.57 25.74
CA GLU A 20 -13.76 9.65 26.82
C GLU A 20 -14.28 11.08 27.07
N ARG A 21 -13.41 12.09 26.85
CA ARG A 21 -13.71 13.51 27.08
C ARG A 21 -14.38 14.18 25.89
N TYR A 22 -14.40 13.51 24.74
CA TYR A 22 -14.98 13.99 23.49
C TYR A 22 -16.10 13.03 23.06
N ALA A 23 -17.18 13.00 23.84
CA ALA A 23 -18.41 12.37 23.43
C ALA A 23 -19.15 13.30 22.46
N ALA A 24 -18.65 13.41 21.23
CA ALA A 24 -19.39 14.12 20.17
C ALA A 24 -20.75 13.44 20.02
N LYS A 25 -21.83 14.22 20.06
CA LYS A 25 -23.14 13.68 19.68
C LYS A 25 -23.04 13.25 18.22
N PRO A 26 -23.77 12.20 17.78
CA PRO A 26 -23.76 11.78 16.38
C PRO A 26 -24.02 12.93 15.39
N GLU A 27 -24.79 13.93 15.80
CA GLU A 27 -25.10 15.15 15.06
C GLU A 27 -23.87 16.05 14.81
N ASP A 28 -22.93 16.12 15.76
CA ASP A 28 -21.75 17.00 15.73
C ASP A 28 -20.57 16.37 14.98
N VAL A 29 -20.67 15.10 14.62
CA VAL A 29 -19.67 14.38 13.84
C VAL A 29 -19.66 14.92 12.40
N PRO A 30 -18.52 15.36 11.82
CA PRO A 30 -18.48 15.87 10.45
C PRO A 30 -18.68 14.74 9.43
N LYS A 31 -18.92 15.09 8.16
CA LYS A 31 -18.77 14.11 7.08
C LYS A 31 -17.31 13.67 6.97
N LEU A 32 -17.10 12.42 6.53
CA LEU A 32 -15.81 11.80 6.30
C LEU A 32 -15.84 11.08 4.95
N ASP A 33 -14.89 11.42 4.08
CA ASP A 33 -14.66 10.68 2.84
C ASP A 33 -13.41 9.84 2.98
N VAL A 34 -13.50 8.56 2.62
CA VAL A 34 -12.36 7.63 2.62
C VAL A 34 -11.98 7.32 1.18
N PHE A 35 -10.73 7.57 0.81
CA PHE A 35 -10.20 7.37 -0.52
C PHE A 35 -9.31 6.13 -0.56
N ILE A 36 -9.64 5.19 -1.43
CA ILE A 36 -8.87 3.97 -1.68
C ILE A 36 -8.42 3.99 -3.13
N CYS A 37 -7.12 3.84 -3.40
CA CYS A 37 -6.61 3.76 -4.76
C CYS A 37 -6.13 2.34 -5.09
N THR A 38 -6.49 1.88 -6.28
CA THR A 38 -5.98 0.66 -6.91
C THR A 38 -5.64 0.94 -8.37
N ALA A 39 -4.70 0.20 -8.95
CA ALA A 39 -4.20 0.47 -10.30
C ALA A 39 -4.18 -0.74 -11.24
N ASP A 40 -4.08 -1.96 -10.72
CA ASP A 40 -3.99 -3.16 -11.56
C ASP A 40 -4.53 -4.38 -10.82
N PRO A 41 -5.59 -5.04 -11.34
CA PRO A 41 -6.26 -6.14 -10.64
C PRO A 41 -5.39 -7.40 -10.48
N TYR A 42 -4.29 -7.54 -11.23
CA TYR A 42 -3.38 -8.67 -11.11
C TYR A 42 -2.17 -8.37 -10.21
N LYS A 43 -1.91 -7.10 -9.90
CA LYS A 43 -0.86 -6.72 -8.93
C LYS A 43 -1.48 -6.36 -7.59
N GLU A 44 -2.70 -5.88 -7.59
CA GLU A 44 -3.49 -5.46 -6.44
C GLU A 44 -4.86 -6.16 -6.53
N PRO A 45 -4.94 -7.43 -6.11
CA PRO A 45 -6.13 -8.26 -6.33
C PRO A 45 -7.42 -7.58 -5.84
N PRO A 46 -8.53 -7.63 -6.61
CA PRO A 46 -9.78 -7.02 -6.22
C PRO A 46 -10.27 -7.40 -4.83
N MET A 47 -10.02 -8.64 -4.37
CA MET A 47 -10.37 -9.06 -3.01
C MET A 47 -9.62 -8.29 -1.92
N LYS A 48 -8.39 -7.81 -2.15
CA LYS A 48 -7.70 -6.93 -1.19
C LYS A 48 -8.44 -5.59 -1.06
N VAL A 49 -8.78 -5.00 -2.21
CA VAL A 49 -9.55 -3.75 -2.27
C VAL A 49 -10.91 -3.89 -1.58
N VAL A 50 -11.62 -5.01 -1.80
CA VAL A 50 -12.90 -5.33 -1.15
C VAL A 50 -12.76 -5.41 0.35
N ASN A 51 -11.74 -6.10 0.87
CA ASN A 51 -11.51 -6.21 2.31
C ASN A 51 -11.19 -4.85 2.95
N THR A 52 -10.38 -4.02 2.30
CA THR A 52 -10.14 -2.63 2.71
C THR A 52 -11.43 -1.83 2.74
N ALA A 53 -12.21 -1.86 1.66
CA ALA A 53 -13.48 -1.12 1.56
C ALA A 53 -14.48 -1.55 2.64
N LEU A 54 -14.71 -2.86 2.82
CA LEU A 54 -15.62 -3.39 3.84
C LEU A 54 -15.16 -3.05 5.26
N SER A 55 -13.85 -3.06 5.50
CA SER A 55 -13.27 -2.70 6.80
C SER A 55 -13.58 -1.25 7.18
N VAL A 56 -13.39 -0.31 6.24
CA VAL A 56 -13.59 1.12 6.51
C VAL A 56 -15.06 1.52 6.46
N MET A 57 -15.89 0.87 5.65
CA MET A 57 -17.34 1.06 5.69
C MET A 57 -17.93 0.64 7.05
N ALA A 58 -17.27 -0.29 7.75
CA ALA A 58 -17.70 -0.80 9.05
C ALA A 58 -17.09 -0.04 10.25
N TYR A 59 -16.54 1.17 10.06
CA TYR A 59 -16.15 2.06 11.15
C TYR A 59 -17.32 2.33 12.10
N ASP A 60 -17.01 2.61 13.37
CA ASP A 60 -17.97 3.05 14.36
C ASP A 60 -18.27 4.54 14.17
N TYR A 61 -18.81 4.86 13.00
CA TYR A 61 -19.18 6.19 12.52
C TYR A 61 -20.65 6.17 12.05
N PRO A 62 -21.36 7.31 12.08
CA PRO A 62 -22.69 7.42 11.48
C PRO A 62 -22.63 7.09 9.99
N ALA A 63 -23.45 6.12 9.54
CA ALA A 63 -23.38 5.58 8.18
C ALA A 63 -23.71 6.61 7.10
N ASP A 64 -24.57 7.58 7.42
CA ASP A 64 -24.93 8.73 6.59
C ASP A 64 -23.83 9.79 6.47
N LYS A 65 -22.77 9.68 7.28
CA LYS A 65 -21.65 10.63 7.31
C LYS A 65 -20.34 10.06 6.80
N ILE A 66 -20.29 8.78 6.45
CA ILE A 66 -19.12 8.15 5.85
C ILE A 66 -19.40 7.80 4.39
N SER A 67 -18.51 8.22 3.50
CA SER A 67 -18.54 7.84 2.09
C SER A 67 -17.19 7.26 1.66
N VAL A 68 -17.22 6.08 1.06
CA VAL A 68 -16.02 5.37 0.63
C VAL A 68 -15.92 5.45 -0.88
N TYR A 69 -14.81 6.02 -1.35
CA TYR A 69 -14.49 6.15 -2.76
C TYR A 69 -13.34 5.22 -3.11
N VAL A 70 -13.56 4.36 -4.11
CA VAL A 70 -12.53 3.48 -4.67
C VAL A 70 -12.17 3.98 -6.06
N SER A 71 -10.97 4.54 -6.20
CA SER A 71 -10.40 4.93 -7.48
C SER A 71 -9.62 3.78 -8.09
N ASP A 72 -10.04 3.34 -9.27
CA ASP A 72 -9.39 2.32 -10.08
C ASP A 72 -8.71 2.96 -11.30
N ASP A 73 -7.39 3.14 -11.19
CA ASP A 73 -6.56 3.75 -12.22
C ASP A 73 -6.35 2.85 -13.45
N GLY A 74 -6.66 1.55 -13.33
CA GLY A 74 -6.59 0.57 -14.40
C GLY A 74 -7.89 0.40 -15.18
N GLY A 75 -9.01 0.91 -14.66
CA GLY A 75 -10.33 0.76 -15.29
C GLY A 75 -10.74 -0.70 -15.42
N SER A 76 -10.55 -1.50 -14.37
CA SER A 76 -10.81 -2.94 -14.37
C SER A 76 -12.28 -3.26 -14.10
N SER A 77 -12.92 -3.95 -15.05
CA SER A 77 -14.27 -4.49 -14.87
C SER A 77 -14.35 -5.49 -13.70
N MET A 78 -13.27 -6.23 -13.44
CA MET A 78 -13.19 -7.17 -12.33
C MET A 78 -13.20 -6.46 -10.98
N THR A 79 -12.57 -5.28 -10.88
CA THR A 79 -12.56 -4.46 -9.66
C THR A 79 -13.96 -3.88 -9.40
N LEU A 80 -14.63 -3.36 -10.43
CA LEU A 80 -16.03 -2.93 -10.32
C LEU A 80 -16.94 -4.08 -9.87
N PHE A 81 -16.82 -5.25 -10.49
CA PHE A 81 -17.59 -6.43 -10.12
C PHE A 81 -17.36 -6.84 -8.66
N ALA A 82 -16.10 -6.86 -8.22
CA ALA A 82 -15.76 -7.18 -6.84
C ALA A 82 -16.40 -6.21 -5.83
N LEU A 83 -16.42 -4.91 -6.13
CA LEU A 83 -17.07 -3.92 -5.28
C LEU A 83 -18.60 -4.03 -5.29
N MET A 84 -19.21 -4.45 -6.41
CA MET A 84 -20.64 -4.75 -6.46
C MET A 84 -21.00 -5.93 -5.57
N GLU A 85 -20.19 -6.99 -5.59
CA GLU A 85 -20.35 -8.13 -4.69
C GLU A 85 -20.12 -7.73 -3.22
N ALA A 86 -19.12 -6.89 -2.97
CA ALA A 86 -18.87 -6.31 -1.65
C ALA A 86 -20.08 -5.53 -1.13
N ALA A 87 -20.69 -4.68 -1.95
CA ALA A 87 -21.89 -3.91 -1.57
C ALA A 87 -23.02 -4.83 -1.07
N LYS A 88 -23.26 -5.96 -1.76
CA LYS A 88 -24.25 -6.97 -1.33
C LYS A 88 -23.88 -7.60 0.01
N PHE A 89 -22.64 -8.07 0.15
CA PHE A 89 -22.16 -8.67 1.39
C PHE A 89 -22.17 -7.68 2.57
N SER A 90 -21.92 -6.40 2.28
CA SER A 90 -21.88 -5.31 3.25
C SER A 90 -23.18 -5.20 4.07
N LYS A 91 -24.34 -5.44 3.44
CA LYS A 91 -25.67 -5.41 4.09
C LYS A 91 -25.80 -6.41 5.24
N HIS A 92 -25.02 -7.49 5.23
CA HIS A 92 -24.97 -8.47 6.32
C HIS A 92 -23.78 -8.26 7.26
N TRP A 93 -22.63 -7.88 6.70
CA TRP A 93 -21.37 -7.72 7.43
C TRP A 93 -21.35 -6.52 8.37
N LEU A 94 -21.73 -5.32 7.90
CA LEU A 94 -21.65 -4.10 8.70
C LEU A 94 -22.51 -4.17 9.97
N PRO A 95 -23.80 -4.58 9.91
CA PRO A 95 -24.61 -4.71 11.12
C PRO A 95 -24.08 -5.79 12.07
N TYR A 96 -23.50 -6.88 11.55
CA TYR A 96 -22.89 -7.92 12.37
C TYR A 96 -21.68 -7.39 13.13
N CYS A 97 -20.81 -6.63 12.47
CA CYS A 97 -19.66 -6.00 13.08
C CYS A 97 -20.05 -5.11 14.26
N LYS A 98 -21.00 -4.18 14.03
CA LYS A 98 -21.48 -3.25 15.04
C LYS A 98 -22.16 -3.97 16.21
N LYS A 99 -23.01 -4.97 15.92
CA LYS A 99 -23.75 -5.70 16.96
C LYS A 99 -22.85 -6.56 17.85
N ASN A 100 -21.81 -7.16 17.28
CA ASN A 100 -20.92 -8.07 18.01
C ASN A 100 -19.61 -7.40 18.47
N ASN A 101 -19.50 -6.07 18.31
CA ASN A 101 -18.30 -5.30 18.66
C ASN A 101 -17.00 -5.90 18.10
N VAL A 102 -17.06 -6.35 16.85
CA VAL A 102 -15.89 -6.89 16.13
C VAL A 102 -14.81 -5.81 16.11
N GLN A 103 -13.55 -6.16 16.37
CA GLN A 103 -12.45 -5.17 16.31
C GLN A 103 -11.88 -5.12 14.89
N ASP A 104 -11.36 -6.24 14.40
CA ASP A 104 -10.89 -6.36 13.03
C ASP A 104 -12.06 -6.41 12.04
N ARG A 105 -12.35 -5.26 11.43
CA ARG A 105 -13.49 -5.12 10.51
C ARG A 105 -13.21 -5.65 9.10
N SER A 106 -11.98 -6.07 8.82
CA SER A 106 -11.61 -6.76 7.58
C SER A 106 -12.11 -8.21 7.63
N PRO A 107 -13.02 -8.63 6.74
CA PRO A 107 -13.52 -10.00 6.72
C PRO A 107 -12.42 -11.06 6.59
N GLU A 108 -11.43 -10.85 5.71
CA GLU A 108 -10.29 -11.78 5.55
C GLU A 108 -9.54 -11.99 6.88
N VAL A 109 -9.27 -10.91 7.62
CA VAL A 109 -8.54 -10.96 8.90
C VAL A 109 -9.41 -11.60 9.98
N TYR A 110 -10.67 -11.20 10.04
CA TYR A 110 -11.62 -11.74 11.02
C TYR A 110 -11.83 -13.25 10.84
N PHE A 111 -12.06 -13.72 9.61
CA PHE A 111 -12.36 -15.12 9.34
C PHE A 111 -11.12 -16.03 9.23
N SER A 112 -9.92 -15.45 9.07
CA SER A 112 -8.63 -16.16 9.17
C SER A 112 -8.16 -16.33 10.61
N SER A 113 -8.64 -15.49 11.54
CA SER A 113 -8.35 -15.66 12.96
C SER A 113 -8.80 -17.04 13.46
N TYR A 114 -7.99 -17.69 14.32
CA TYR A 114 -8.30 -18.99 14.92
C TYR A 114 -9.57 -18.96 15.80
N SER A 115 -10.11 -17.78 16.09
CA SER A 115 -11.43 -17.60 16.68
C SER A 115 -12.53 -17.84 15.65
N HIS A 116 -13.01 -19.08 15.59
CA HIS A 116 -14.22 -19.39 14.83
C HIS A 116 -15.44 -18.62 15.37
N PRO A 117 -16.31 -18.09 14.49
CA PRO A 117 -17.59 -17.56 14.92
C PRO A 117 -18.33 -18.63 15.71
N LYS A 118 -18.72 -18.32 16.94
CA LYS A 118 -19.40 -19.27 17.84
C LYS A 118 -20.90 -19.35 17.56
N ASP A 119 -21.44 -18.41 16.80
CA ASP A 119 -22.85 -18.27 16.50
C ASP A 119 -23.18 -18.68 15.05
N ASP A 120 -24.36 -19.27 14.84
CA ASP A 120 -24.82 -19.73 13.52
C ASP A 120 -24.84 -18.61 12.48
N LYS A 121 -25.11 -17.36 12.91
CA LYS A 121 -25.11 -16.20 12.03
C LYS A 121 -23.70 -15.87 11.55
N GLY A 122 -22.70 -15.94 12.43
CA GLY A 122 -21.30 -15.78 12.07
C GLY A 122 -20.79 -16.88 11.14
N LEU A 123 -21.23 -18.13 11.33
CA LEU A 123 -20.88 -19.23 10.42
C LEU A 123 -21.48 -19.03 9.02
N ASN A 124 -22.75 -18.63 8.94
CA ASN A 124 -23.39 -18.28 7.67
C ASN A 124 -22.67 -17.11 6.98
N LEU A 125 -22.32 -16.06 7.72
CA LEU A 125 -21.53 -14.95 7.19
C LEU A 125 -20.17 -15.38 6.64
N LYS A 126 -19.49 -16.33 7.30
CA LYS A 126 -18.25 -16.90 6.78
C LYS A 126 -18.51 -17.61 5.45
N MET A 127 -19.56 -18.41 5.34
CA MET A 127 -19.93 -19.07 4.08
C MET A 127 -20.23 -18.06 2.96
N MET A 128 -20.96 -16.99 3.27
CA MET A 128 -21.25 -15.91 2.30
C MET A 128 -19.98 -15.17 1.86
N TYR A 129 -19.04 -14.94 2.78
CA TYR A 129 -17.75 -14.33 2.48
C TYR A 129 -16.91 -15.21 1.55
N GLU A 130 -16.78 -16.50 1.86
CA GLU A 130 -16.03 -17.45 1.04
C GLU A 130 -16.67 -17.61 -0.36
N ASP A 131 -18.00 -17.66 -0.43
CA ASP A 131 -18.73 -17.70 -1.69
C ASP A 131 -18.50 -16.43 -2.55
N MET A 132 -18.55 -15.25 -1.94
CA MET A 132 -18.17 -13.99 -2.59
C MET A 132 -16.71 -14.02 -3.08
N LYS A 133 -15.77 -14.42 -2.22
CA LYS A 133 -14.34 -14.51 -2.52
C LYS A 133 -14.09 -15.41 -3.73
N ASN A 134 -14.65 -16.62 -3.71
CA ASN A 134 -14.53 -17.57 -4.81
C ASN A 134 -15.10 -17.04 -6.13
N ARG A 135 -16.24 -16.32 -6.11
CA ARG A 135 -16.79 -15.69 -7.31
C ARG A 135 -15.87 -14.60 -7.88
N VAL A 136 -15.34 -13.74 -7.02
CA VAL A 136 -14.44 -12.65 -7.43
C VAL A 136 -13.15 -13.22 -8.00
N GLU A 137 -12.53 -14.18 -7.31
CA GLU A 137 -11.30 -14.84 -7.76
C GLU A 137 -11.52 -15.57 -9.09
N HIS A 138 -12.63 -16.28 -9.26
CA HIS A 138 -12.99 -16.91 -10.53
C HIS A 138 -13.11 -15.89 -11.69
N VAL A 139 -13.72 -14.74 -11.43
CA VAL A 139 -13.83 -13.66 -12.42
C VAL A 139 -12.46 -13.09 -12.77
N VAL A 140 -11.57 -12.92 -11.78
CA VAL A 140 -10.19 -12.45 -11.99
C VAL A 140 -9.39 -13.44 -12.83
N ASP A 141 -9.48 -14.73 -12.51
CA ASP A 141 -8.81 -15.81 -13.24
C ASP A 141 -9.33 -15.93 -14.68
N SER A 142 -10.63 -15.73 -14.89
CA SER A 142 -11.24 -15.74 -16.22
C SER A 142 -10.88 -14.49 -17.05
N GLY A 143 -10.43 -13.41 -16.39
CA GLY A 143 -10.09 -12.12 -16.99
C GLY A 143 -11.26 -11.33 -17.57
N LYS A 144 -12.51 -11.81 -17.43
CA LYS A 144 -13.71 -11.14 -17.96
C LYS A 144 -14.94 -11.37 -17.08
N VAL A 145 -15.72 -10.31 -16.87
CA VAL A 145 -17.02 -10.40 -16.21
C VAL A 145 -18.06 -10.88 -17.22
N LYS A 146 -18.53 -12.13 -17.11
CA LYS A 146 -19.62 -12.65 -17.94
C LYS A 146 -20.98 -12.12 -17.43
N PRO A 147 -21.97 -11.88 -18.33
CA PRO A 147 -23.29 -11.41 -17.93
C PRO A 147 -24.02 -12.31 -16.93
N GLU A 148 -23.71 -13.62 -16.93
CA GLU A 148 -24.25 -14.61 -16.00
C GLU A 148 -23.92 -14.32 -14.54
N PHE A 149 -22.78 -13.66 -14.28
CA PHE A 149 -22.36 -13.30 -12.92
C PHE A 149 -23.02 -12.02 -12.42
N ILE A 150 -23.60 -11.20 -13.32
CA ILE A 150 -24.23 -9.93 -12.96
C ILE A 150 -25.66 -10.19 -12.52
N THR A 151 -25.86 -10.36 -11.21
CA THR A 151 -27.18 -10.61 -10.62
C THR A 151 -28.03 -9.35 -10.40
N CYS A 152 -27.46 -8.16 -10.60
CA CYS A 152 -28.17 -6.89 -10.45
C CYS A 152 -28.39 -6.21 -11.80
N ASP A 153 -29.63 -6.16 -12.26
CA ASP A 153 -30.00 -5.61 -13.58
C ASP A 153 -29.62 -4.12 -13.74
N GLN A 154 -29.60 -3.36 -12.63
CA GLN A 154 -29.26 -1.93 -12.62
C GLN A 154 -27.84 -1.65 -13.16
N PHE A 155 -26.89 -2.55 -12.91
CA PHE A 155 -25.48 -2.35 -13.26
C PHE A 155 -25.07 -3.13 -14.51
N ARG A 156 -25.99 -3.91 -15.11
CA ARG A 156 -25.68 -4.77 -16.26
C ARG A 156 -25.19 -3.98 -17.47
N GLY A 157 -25.81 -2.84 -17.76
CA GLY A 157 -25.42 -1.97 -18.87
C GLY A 157 -24.07 -1.25 -18.68
N VAL A 158 -23.55 -1.17 -17.46
CA VAL A 158 -22.25 -0.52 -17.20
C VAL A 158 -21.10 -1.36 -17.77
N PHE A 159 -21.23 -2.69 -17.76
CA PHE A 159 -20.20 -3.60 -18.26
C PHE A 159 -20.07 -3.56 -19.79
N ASP A 160 -21.08 -3.05 -20.51
CA ASP A 160 -21.03 -2.85 -21.95
C ASP A 160 -19.99 -1.78 -22.37
N LEU A 161 -19.51 -0.97 -21.43
CA LEU A 161 -18.43 0.01 -21.65
C LEU A 161 -17.08 -0.65 -21.96
N TRP A 162 -16.85 -1.89 -21.48
CA TRP A 162 -15.61 -2.64 -21.71
C TRP A 162 -15.59 -3.32 -23.10
N THR A 163 -15.66 -2.49 -24.14
CA THR A 163 -15.53 -2.93 -25.53
C THR A 163 -14.07 -3.24 -25.90
N ASN A 164 -13.83 -3.80 -27.09
CA ASN A 164 -12.48 -4.05 -27.60
C ASN A 164 -11.59 -2.80 -27.73
N LYS A 165 -12.19 -1.59 -27.68
CA LYS A 165 -11.47 -0.32 -27.70
C LYS A 165 -11.04 0.15 -26.32
N PHE A 166 -11.66 -0.37 -25.25
CA PHE A 166 -11.34 -0.02 -23.88
C PHE A 166 -9.97 -0.59 -23.51
N THR A 167 -9.05 0.27 -23.10
CA THR A 167 -7.73 -0.16 -22.61
C THR A 167 -7.37 0.64 -21.36
N ARG A 168 -6.49 0.12 -20.51
CA ARG A 168 -5.96 0.83 -19.32
C ARG A 168 -5.34 2.21 -19.59
N HIS A 169 -5.06 2.54 -20.85
CA HIS A 169 -4.44 3.80 -21.27
C HIS A 169 -5.41 4.67 -22.08
N ASP A 170 -6.60 4.17 -22.40
CA ASP A 170 -7.55 4.80 -23.30
C ASP A 170 -8.96 4.30 -22.98
N HIS A 171 -9.67 5.07 -22.16
CA HIS A 171 -11.04 4.77 -21.75
C HIS A 171 -11.74 6.01 -21.17
N PRO A 172 -13.09 6.09 -21.29
CA PRO A 172 -13.85 7.19 -20.71
C PRO A 172 -13.86 7.11 -19.17
N THR A 173 -14.29 8.20 -18.52
CA THR A 173 -14.60 8.22 -17.09
C THR A 173 -15.75 7.26 -16.77
N ILE A 174 -15.62 6.47 -15.71
CA ILE A 174 -16.67 5.62 -15.15
C ILE A 174 -16.87 6.03 -13.68
N ILE A 175 -18.08 6.44 -13.33
CA ILE A 175 -18.48 6.70 -11.94
C ILE A 175 -19.70 5.83 -11.66
N GLN A 176 -19.68 5.06 -10.59
CA GLN A 176 -20.81 4.23 -10.17
C GLN A 176 -21.03 4.34 -8.66
N VAL A 177 -22.23 4.73 -8.26
CA VAL A 177 -22.68 4.69 -6.87
C VAL A 177 -23.24 3.29 -6.60
N LEU A 178 -22.43 2.44 -5.97
CA LEU A 178 -22.75 1.03 -5.73
C LEU A 178 -23.65 0.83 -4.51
N GLN A 179 -23.59 1.76 -3.56
CA GLN A 179 -24.43 1.80 -2.39
C GLN A 179 -24.63 3.26 -1.97
N ASN A 180 -25.84 3.62 -1.54
CA ASN A 180 -26.20 4.98 -1.16
C ASN A 180 -26.88 5.07 0.22
N SER A 181 -26.40 5.93 1.11
CA SER A 181 -26.93 6.13 2.45
C SER A 181 -28.36 6.71 2.55
N GLU A 182 -28.87 7.34 1.49
CA GLU A 182 -30.23 7.87 1.45
C GLU A 182 -31.27 6.78 1.14
N ILE A 183 -30.87 5.70 0.47
CA ILE A 183 -31.80 4.71 -0.11
C ILE A 183 -31.51 3.30 0.42
N ASP A 184 -30.24 2.93 0.52
CA ASP A 184 -29.84 1.58 0.90
C ASP A 184 -29.84 1.39 2.42
N MET A 185 -30.53 0.33 2.83
CA MET A 185 -30.53 -0.18 4.20
C MET A 185 -30.08 -1.63 4.20
N ASP A 186 -29.77 -2.13 5.40
CA ASP A 186 -29.64 -3.57 5.63
C ASP A 186 -30.97 -4.29 5.36
N ASP A 187 -30.91 -5.62 5.23
CA ASP A 187 -32.10 -6.44 4.96
C ASP A 187 -33.18 -6.32 6.02
N THR A 188 -32.79 -5.94 7.25
CA THR A 188 -33.74 -5.72 8.34
C THR A 188 -34.43 -4.35 8.29
N LYS A 189 -34.00 -3.47 7.38
CA LYS A 189 -34.43 -2.06 7.24
C LYS A 189 -34.27 -1.25 8.53
N LYS A 190 -33.25 -1.58 9.33
CA LYS A 190 -32.95 -0.90 10.59
C LYS A 190 -31.69 -0.04 10.51
N ASN A 191 -30.73 -0.45 9.68
CA ASN A 191 -29.44 0.20 9.58
C ASN A 191 -29.27 0.80 8.19
N VAL A 192 -28.96 2.09 8.13
CA VAL A 192 -28.54 2.77 6.89
C VAL A 192 -27.15 2.29 6.50
N MET A 193 -26.92 2.15 5.20
CA MET A 193 -25.64 1.72 4.66
C MET A 193 -24.77 2.92 4.22
N PRO A 194 -23.44 2.91 4.46
CA PRO A 194 -22.53 3.92 3.93
C PRO A 194 -22.52 3.99 2.41
N ASN A 195 -22.17 5.17 1.88
CA ASN A 195 -21.96 5.33 0.44
C ASN A 195 -20.72 4.53 0.00
N LEU A 196 -20.84 3.80 -1.11
CA LEU A 196 -19.73 3.17 -1.79
C LEU A 196 -19.71 3.63 -3.25
N ILE A 197 -18.68 4.38 -3.63
CA ILE A 197 -18.53 4.98 -4.96
C ILE A 197 -17.31 4.36 -5.64
N TYR A 198 -17.52 3.77 -6.82
CA TYR A 198 -16.45 3.39 -7.74
C TYR A 198 -16.17 4.52 -8.71
N LEU A 199 -14.90 4.84 -8.90
CA LEU A 199 -14.41 5.84 -9.85
C LEU A 199 -13.27 5.25 -10.68
N SER A 200 -13.38 5.34 -12.00
CA SER A 200 -12.25 5.21 -12.90
C SER A 200 -12.18 6.49 -13.73
N ARG A 201 -11.10 7.25 -13.56
CA ARG A 201 -10.89 8.52 -14.27
C ARG A 201 -10.63 8.28 -15.75
N GLU A 202 -10.98 9.24 -16.59
CA GLU A 202 -10.66 9.15 -18.02
C GLU A 202 -9.16 8.96 -18.25
N LYS A 203 -8.82 8.04 -19.16
CA LYS A 203 -7.47 7.85 -19.68
C LYS A 203 -7.49 8.13 -21.17
N SER A 204 -6.51 8.89 -21.62
CA SER A 204 -6.25 9.15 -23.04
C SER A 204 -4.77 9.01 -23.31
N LYS A 205 -4.43 8.49 -24.50
CA LYS A 205 -3.05 8.36 -24.98
C LYS A 205 -2.38 9.71 -25.18
N ASP A 206 -3.17 10.76 -25.39
CA ASP A 206 -2.69 12.12 -25.65
C ASP A 206 -2.43 12.91 -24.37
N SER A 207 -2.78 12.35 -23.19
CA SER A 207 -2.67 13.03 -21.89
C SER A 207 -1.63 12.37 -21.00
N GLN A 208 -0.77 13.19 -20.39
CA GLN A 208 0.21 12.73 -19.43
C GLN A 208 -0.48 12.18 -18.18
N GLN A 209 0.00 11.04 -17.68
CA GLN A 209 -0.57 10.36 -16.53
C GLN A 209 0.26 10.65 -15.27
N HIS A 210 -0.42 10.96 -14.17
CA HIS A 210 0.19 11.32 -12.89
C HIS A 210 -0.03 10.27 -11.79
N PHE A 211 -0.10 8.98 -12.17
CA PHE A 211 -0.23 7.83 -11.26
C PHE A 211 -1.18 8.11 -10.07
N LYS A 212 -0.72 7.90 -8.83
CA LYS A 212 -1.51 8.02 -7.60
C LYS A 212 -1.90 9.47 -7.30
N ALA A 213 -0.99 10.44 -7.41
CA ALA A 213 -1.32 11.86 -7.21
C ALA A 213 -2.48 12.32 -8.11
N GLY A 214 -2.48 11.92 -9.38
CA GLY A 214 -3.56 12.26 -10.28
C GLY A 214 -4.89 11.57 -9.92
N ALA A 215 -4.85 10.32 -9.47
CA ALA A 215 -6.05 9.60 -9.01
C ALA A 215 -6.64 10.26 -7.75
N LEU A 216 -5.79 10.63 -6.78
CA LEU A 216 -6.20 11.33 -5.57
C LEU A 216 -6.76 12.74 -5.87
N ASN A 217 -6.16 13.48 -6.81
CA ASN A 217 -6.68 14.77 -7.23
C ASN A 217 -8.04 14.64 -7.95
N THR A 218 -8.24 13.63 -8.79
CA THR A 218 -9.56 13.32 -9.35
C THR A 218 -10.56 13.01 -8.25
N LEU A 219 -10.19 12.17 -7.27
CA LEU A 219 -11.04 11.87 -6.11
C LEU A 219 -11.42 13.12 -5.32
N LEU A 220 -10.48 14.02 -5.04
CA LEU A 220 -10.74 15.30 -4.36
C LEU A 220 -11.81 16.11 -5.09
N ARG A 221 -11.73 16.20 -6.43
CA ARG A 221 -12.70 16.95 -7.24
C ARG A 221 -14.07 16.28 -7.26
N VAL A 222 -14.11 14.96 -7.43
CA VAL A 222 -15.35 14.18 -7.46
C VAL A 222 -16.05 14.21 -6.11
N SER A 223 -15.32 13.99 -5.01
CA SER A 223 -15.82 14.10 -3.63
C SER A 223 -16.35 15.51 -3.34
N ALA A 224 -15.64 16.58 -3.73
CA ALA A 224 -16.10 17.95 -3.53
C ALA A 224 -17.45 18.25 -4.17
N VAL A 225 -17.80 17.54 -5.24
CA VAL A 225 -19.09 17.66 -5.94
C VAL A 225 -20.16 16.76 -5.31
N MET A 226 -19.82 15.52 -4.99
CA MET A 226 -20.79 14.51 -4.53
C MET A 226 -21.14 14.66 -3.05
N THR A 227 -20.15 14.67 -2.16
CA THR A 227 -20.32 14.60 -0.69
C THR A 227 -19.84 15.86 0.02
N ASN A 228 -18.83 16.52 -0.55
CA ASN A 228 -18.16 17.72 -0.05
C ASN A 228 -17.79 17.60 1.45
N SER A 229 -17.10 16.50 1.77
CA SER A 229 -16.67 16.22 3.14
C SER A 229 -15.54 17.15 3.60
N PRO A 230 -15.58 17.68 4.84
CA PRO A 230 -14.50 18.49 5.39
C PRO A 230 -13.26 17.66 5.77
N VAL A 231 -13.40 16.35 5.97
CA VAL A 231 -12.32 15.44 6.35
C VAL A 231 -12.19 14.34 5.30
N ILE A 232 -10.96 14.09 4.89
CA ILE A 232 -10.61 13.07 3.89
C ILE A 232 -9.54 12.17 4.50
N LEU A 233 -9.80 10.87 4.48
CA LEU A 233 -8.88 9.82 4.89
C LEU A 233 -8.42 9.05 3.65
N THR A 234 -7.12 9.11 3.34
CA THR A 234 -6.54 8.36 2.21
C THR A 234 -5.92 7.05 2.70
N LEU A 235 -6.23 5.95 2.03
CA LEU A 235 -5.72 4.62 2.34
C LEU A 235 -5.25 3.90 1.08
N ASP A 236 -4.28 3.01 1.27
CA ASP A 236 -3.89 2.06 0.23
C ASP A 236 -4.83 0.85 0.21
N CYS A 237 -4.94 0.19 -0.96
CA CYS A 237 -5.79 -0.98 -1.17
C CYS A 237 -5.44 -2.24 -0.36
N ASP A 238 -4.33 -2.21 0.38
CA ASP A 238 -3.85 -3.27 1.26
C ASP A 238 -3.83 -2.86 2.74
N MET A 239 -4.40 -1.70 3.06
CA MET A 239 -4.63 -1.26 4.44
C MET A 239 -6.03 -1.69 4.90
N TYR A 240 -6.20 -1.92 6.19
CA TYR A 240 -7.52 -2.10 6.79
C TYR A 240 -7.55 -1.48 8.18
N SER A 241 -8.74 -1.22 8.68
CA SER A 241 -8.95 -0.74 10.04
C SER A 241 -8.79 -1.87 11.04
N ASN A 242 -7.84 -1.73 11.96
CA ASN A 242 -7.67 -2.59 13.14
C ASN A 242 -8.40 -2.06 14.39
N ASP A 243 -8.83 -0.79 14.38
CA ASP A 243 -9.64 -0.17 15.43
C ASP A 243 -10.78 0.64 14.78
N PRO A 244 -12.04 0.19 14.92
CA PRO A 244 -13.18 0.83 14.28
C PRO A 244 -13.48 2.24 14.83
N THR A 245 -12.87 2.65 15.95
CA THR A 245 -13.05 3.98 16.55
C THR A 245 -12.03 5.01 16.06
N THR A 246 -11.05 4.59 15.24
CA THR A 246 -9.96 5.44 14.74
C THR A 246 -10.44 6.80 14.18
N PRO A 247 -11.48 6.88 13.34
CA PRO A 247 -11.92 8.18 12.82
C PRO A 247 -12.43 9.11 13.92
N LEU A 248 -13.16 8.60 14.90
CA LEU A 248 -13.65 9.40 16.04
C LEU A 248 -12.49 9.92 16.89
N ARG A 249 -11.48 9.08 17.11
CA ARG A 249 -10.25 9.45 17.84
C ARG A 249 -9.48 10.54 17.10
N ALA A 250 -9.38 10.46 15.77
CA ALA A 250 -8.74 11.49 14.95
C ALA A 250 -9.49 12.84 14.98
N LEU A 251 -10.82 12.84 15.10
CA LEU A 251 -11.60 14.08 15.17
C LEU A 251 -11.28 14.95 16.40
N TYR A 252 -10.85 14.33 17.50
CA TYR A 252 -10.39 15.06 18.70
C TYR A 252 -9.28 16.06 18.37
N GLU A 253 -8.36 15.67 17.47
CA GLU A 253 -7.24 16.49 17.03
C GLU A 253 -7.63 17.49 15.93
N LEU A 254 -8.56 17.12 15.04
CA LEU A 254 -8.83 17.87 13.80
C LEU A 254 -9.79 19.06 13.93
N ARG A 255 -10.70 19.08 14.91
CA ARG A 255 -11.73 20.15 15.13
C ARG A 255 -12.31 20.81 13.85
N PRO A 256 -12.93 20.05 12.93
CA PRO A 256 -13.40 20.59 11.65
C PRO A 256 -14.73 21.36 11.79
N ASN A 257 -14.82 22.57 11.21
CA ASN A 257 -15.96 23.50 11.34
C ASN A 257 -16.81 23.67 10.05
N ARG A 258 -16.98 22.66 9.19
CA ARG A 258 -17.79 22.80 7.96
C ARG A 258 -18.64 21.57 7.64
N ILE A 259 -19.86 21.80 7.19
CA ILE A 259 -20.83 20.80 6.73
C ILE A 259 -21.37 21.25 5.35
N ALA A 260 -21.58 20.30 4.43
CA ALA A 260 -22.17 20.53 3.12
C ALA A 260 -23.47 19.71 2.94
N ASP A 261 -24.44 20.25 2.19
CA ASP A 261 -25.87 19.94 2.37
C ASP A 261 -26.62 19.58 1.05
N LYS A 262 -26.02 18.78 0.15
CA LYS A 262 -26.66 18.34 -1.12
C LYS A 262 -26.58 16.82 -1.33
N SER A 263 -27.60 16.25 -1.99
CA SER A 263 -27.78 14.80 -2.23
C SER A 263 -27.01 14.29 -3.45
N ILE A 264 -26.27 13.19 -3.28
CA ILE A 264 -25.31 12.61 -4.24
C ILE A 264 -25.96 12.10 -5.55
N ASN A 265 -27.26 11.77 -5.55
CA ASN A 265 -27.93 11.10 -6.68
C ASN A 265 -28.56 12.04 -7.72
N THR A 266 -28.45 13.36 -7.54
CA THR A 266 -29.03 14.28 -8.52
C THR A 266 -28.25 14.22 -9.83
N GLN A 267 -28.98 14.17 -10.95
CA GLN A 267 -28.40 14.09 -12.30
C GLN A 267 -27.36 15.21 -12.53
N ASP A 268 -27.66 16.42 -12.09
CA ASP A 268 -26.76 17.58 -12.18
C ASP A 268 -25.43 17.37 -11.44
N ILE A 269 -25.44 16.68 -10.30
CA ILE A 269 -24.25 16.39 -9.50
C ILE A 269 -23.41 15.29 -10.16
N LEU A 270 -24.05 14.25 -10.72
CA LEU A 270 -23.36 13.20 -11.46
C LEU A 270 -22.71 13.75 -12.74
N GLU A 271 -23.40 14.62 -13.48
CA GLU A 271 -22.85 15.27 -14.68
C GLU A 271 -21.64 16.15 -14.34
N LEU A 272 -21.72 16.94 -13.26
CA LEU A 272 -20.60 17.74 -12.79
C LEU A 272 -19.43 16.87 -12.31
N ALA A 273 -19.71 15.77 -11.60
CA ALA A 273 -18.69 14.82 -11.16
C ALA A 273 -17.94 14.20 -12.35
N HIS A 274 -18.66 13.86 -13.43
CA HIS A 274 -18.07 13.39 -14.68
C HIS A 274 -17.17 14.44 -15.34
N ASP A 275 -17.60 15.71 -15.37
CA ASP A 275 -16.82 16.81 -15.97
C ASP A 275 -15.51 17.06 -15.22
N VAL A 276 -15.55 17.11 -13.88
CA VAL A 276 -14.34 17.34 -13.07
C VAL A 276 -13.38 16.14 -13.08
N ALA A 277 -13.83 14.96 -13.47
CA ALA A 277 -13.02 13.75 -13.57
C ALA A 277 -12.33 13.57 -14.93
N ARG A 278 -12.54 14.49 -15.90
CA ARG A 278 -11.93 14.43 -17.23
C ARG A 278 -10.41 14.57 -17.20
N SER A 279 -9.77 13.94 -18.19
CA SER A 279 -8.32 13.94 -18.36
C SER A 279 -7.72 15.33 -18.60
N ASN A 280 -8.48 16.23 -19.24
CA ASN A 280 -8.03 17.58 -19.58
C ASN A 280 -8.43 18.66 -18.55
N TYR A 281 -9.13 18.30 -17.46
CA TYR A 281 -9.60 19.26 -16.46
C TYR A 281 -8.45 20.06 -15.83
N GLU A 282 -7.28 19.44 -15.71
CA GLU A 282 -6.12 20.01 -15.04
C GLU A 282 -5.27 20.90 -15.96
N CYS A 283 -5.52 20.88 -17.26
CA CYS A 283 -4.79 21.66 -18.25
C CYS A 283 -4.92 23.17 -17.97
N ASN A 284 -3.78 23.86 -17.88
CA ASN A 284 -3.71 25.29 -17.56
C ASN A 284 -4.31 25.68 -16.19
N THR A 285 -4.39 24.73 -15.25
CA THR A 285 -4.80 24.99 -13.87
C THR A 285 -3.61 24.91 -12.91
N ASN A 286 -3.84 25.27 -11.64
CA ASN A 286 -2.85 25.16 -10.57
C ASN A 286 -2.81 23.77 -9.90
N TRP A 287 -3.62 22.80 -10.36
CA TRP A 287 -3.64 21.44 -9.81
C TRP A 287 -2.30 20.73 -10.02
N GLY A 288 -1.84 20.01 -9.01
CA GLY A 288 -0.56 19.29 -9.00
C GLY A 288 0.69 20.15 -8.90
N SER A 289 0.59 21.47 -9.10
CA SER A 289 1.71 22.41 -8.96
C SER A 289 1.64 23.24 -7.68
N LYS A 290 0.46 23.77 -7.35
CA LYS A 290 0.20 24.57 -6.13
C LYS A 290 -0.99 24.07 -5.30
N LEU A 291 -1.85 23.23 -5.87
CA LEU A 291 -3.09 22.76 -5.26
C LEU A 291 -3.26 21.24 -5.47
N GLY A 292 -3.72 20.53 -4.44
CA GLY A 292 -3.82 19.05 -4.46
C GLY A 292 -2.48 18.33 -4.21
N PHE A 293 -2.44 17.03 -4.49
CA PHE A 293 -1.22 16.21 -4.43
C PHE A 293 -0.25 16.63 -5.53
N ARG A 294 1.03 16.83 -5.17
CA ARG A 294 2.05 17.41 -6.05
C ARG A 294 2.51 16.45 -7.15
N TYR A 295 2.52 16.92 -8.40
CA TYR A 295 2.98 16.16 -9.55
C TYR A 295 4.50 16.19 -9.72
N GLY A 296 5.03 15.17 -10.39
CA GLY A 296 6.46 15.04 -10.70
C GLY A 296 7.33 14.54 -9.56
N SER A 297 6.75 14.25 -8.39
CA SER A 297 7.43 13.49 -7.33
C SER A 297 7.03 12.02 -7.42
N LEU A 298 8.01 11.11 -7.53
CA LEU A 298 7.76 9.67 -7.37
C LEU A 298 7.50 9.28 -5.90
N VAL A 299 7.81 10.19 -4.98
CA VAL A 299 7.60 10.02 -3.53
C VAL A 299 6.59 11.08 -3.10
N GLU A 300 5.34 10.68 -2.97
CA GLU A 300 4.22 11.57 -2.61
C GLU A 300 4.17 11.77 -1.08
N ASP A 301 4.69 10.80 -0.32
CA ASP A 301 4.69 10.76 1.15
C ASP A 301 6.13 10.84 1.69
N TYR A 302 6.69 12.06 1.75
CA TYR A 302 8.07 12.28 2.23
C TYR A 302 8.23 12.05 3.74
N TYR A 303 7.12 12.09 4.51
CA TYR A 303 7.16 12.34 5.94
C TYR A 303 6.85 11.14 6.83
N THR A 304 7.38 9.95 6.55
CA THR A 304 7.45 8.91 7.59
C THR A 304 8.63 7.98 7.40
N GLY A 305 9.74 8.33 8.03
CA GLY A 305 10.95 7.49 8.01
C GLY A 305 12.11 8.05 8.80
N TYR A 306 11.87 8.79 9.89
CA TYR A 306 12.95 9.26 10.76
C TYR A 306 13.38 8.15 11.71
N ARG A 307 14.29 7.30 11.22
CA ARG A 307 14.79 6.04 11.84
C ARG A 307 15.57 6.18 13.13
N LEU A 308 15.09 5.69 14.27
CA LEU A 308 15.85 5.63 15.53
C LEU A 308 17.23 4.98 15.30
N HIS A 309 18.31 5.78 15.31
CA HIS A 309 19.67 5.29 15.04
C HIS A 309 20.28 4.70 16.31
N TYR A 310 19.86 5.18 17.48
CA TYR A 310 20.34 4.70 18.75
C TYR A 310 19.50 3.52 19.23
N LEU A 311 20.19 2.45 19.60
CA LEU A 311 19.57 1.25 20.15
C LEU A 311 18.71 1.59 21.38
N LEU A 312 19.17 2.52 22.22
CA LEU A 312 18.44 2.92 23.42
C LEU A 312 17.08 3.53 23.06
N ASP A 313 17.05 4.50 22.14
CA ASP A 313 15.79 5.12 21.70
C ASP A 313 14.88 4.08 21.00
N PHE A 314 15.45 3.19 20.20
CA PHE A 314 14.70 2.11 19.53
C PHE A 314 14.01 1.18 20.53
N VAL A 315 14.71 0.80 21.60
CA VAL A 315 14.18 -0.08 22.65
C VAL A 315 13.22 0.66 23.58
N LEU A 316 13.48 1.94 23.90
CA LEU A 316 12.59 2.77 24.72
C LEU A 316 11.23 3.00 24.03
N GLU A 317 11.20 3.05 22.71
CA GLU A 317 9.97 3.14 21.90
C GLU A 317 9.30 1.76 21.65
N GLY A 318 9.74 0.70 22.36
CA GLY A 318 9.13 -0.64 22.30
C GLY A 318 9.67 -1.55 21.19
N GLY A 319 10.72 -1.14 20.48
CA GLY A 319 11.36 -1.96 19.45
C GLY A 319 12.28 -3.06 20.02
N SER A 320 12.45 -4.15 19.27
CA SER A 320 13.33 -5.26 19.65
C SER A 320 14.80 -4.98 19.31
N TYR A 321 15.75 -5.58 20.05
CA TYR A 321 17.18 -5.52 19.72
C TYR A 321 17.48 -6.01 18.30
N ARG A 322 16.77 -7.08 17.89
CA ARG A 322 16.88 -7.67 16.56
C ARG A 322 16.31 -6.74 15.49
N GLY A 323 15.18 -6.09 15.75
CA GLY A 323 14.58 -5.05 14.91
C GLY A 323 15.51 -3.88 14.68
N TRP A 324 16.17 -3.37 15.75
CA TRP A 324 17.16 -2.30 15.61
C TRP A 324 18.34 -2.72 14.72
N TRP A 325 18.89 -3.91 14.96
CA TRP A 325 20.01 -4.43 14.17
C TRP A 325 19.60 -4.67 12.71
N ASN A 326 18.39 -5.16 12.47
CA ASN A 326 17.82 -5.29 11.14
C ASN A 326 17.64 -3.93 10.45
N ASP A 327 17.30 -2.85 11.16
CA ASP A 327 17.27 -1.50 10.59
C ASP A 327 18.66 -1.03 10.13
N GLN A 328 19.71 -1.30 10.93
CA GLN A 328 21.10 -1.01 10.55
C GLN A 328 21.51 -1.78 9.28
N ARG A 329 21.13 -3.06 9.21
CA ARG A 329 21.34 -3.88 8.01
C ARG A 329 20.58 -3.34 6.81
N MET A 330 19.34 -2.91 6.98
CA MET A 330 18.56 -2.31 5.90
C MET A 330 19.12 -0.98 5.42
N TRP A 331 19.81 -0.22 6.28
CA TRP A 331 20.56 0.97 5.84
C TRP A 331 21.65 0.60 4.82
N LEU A 332 22.47 -0.42 5.11
CA LEU A 332 23.48 -0.94 4.18
C LEU A 332 22.86 -1.47 2.88
N ILE A 333 21.80 -2.28 3.02
CA ILE A 333 21.10 -2.87 1.86
C ILE A 333 20.55 -1.77 0.95
N ARG A 334 19.84 -0.77 1.48
CA ARG A 334 19.29 0.36 0.69
C ARG A 334 20.38 1.14 -0.02
N GLY A 335 21.53 1.34 0.63
CA GLY A 335 22.70 1.99 0.04
C GLY A 335 23.16 1.31 -1.25
N PHE A 336 23.30 -0.02 -1.24
CA PHE A 336 23.76 -0.82 -2.39
C PHE A 336 22.62 -1.40 -3.25
N SER A 337 21.39 -0.95 -3.06
CA SER A 337 20.23 -1.35 -3.86
C SER A 337 19.48 -0.12 -4.34
N SER A 338 18.38 0.26 -3.67
CA SER A 338 17.50 1.34 -4.12
C SER A 338 18.25 2.66 -4.32
N PHE A 339 19.08 3.10 -3.37
CA PHE A 339 19.79 4.38 -3.51
C PHE A 339 20.83 4.36 -4.63
N PHE A 340 21.55 3.25 -4.80
CA PHE A 340 22.51 3.08 -5.89
C PHE A 340 21.83 3.16 -7.26
N PHE A 341 20.75 2.40 -7.46
CA PHE A 341 20.00 2.41 -8.72
C PHE A 341 19.29 3.75 -8.96
N SER A 342 18.69 4.36 -7.92
CA SER A 342 18.08 5.69 -8.05
C SER A 342 19.10 6.78 -8.38
N PHE A 343 20.33 6.70 -7.85
CA PHE A 343 21.39 7.64 -8.20
C PHE A 343 21.81 7.49 -9.67
N ILE A 344 21.94 6.25 -10.17
CA ILE A 344 22.20 5.99 -11.59
C ILE A 344 21.06 6.56 -12.43
N GLU A 345 19.81 6.27 -12.07
CA GLU A 345 18.64 6.75 -12.79
C GLU A 345 18.57 8.27 -12.84
N PHE A 346 18.76 8.94 -11.71
CA PHE A 346 18.81 10.39 -11.61
C PHE A 346 19.93 10.99 -12.47
N THR A 347 21.10 10.36 -12.46
CA THR A 347 22.24 10.79 -13.29
C THR A 347 21.93 10.64 -14.77
N LEU A 348 21.34 9.50 -15.18
CA LEU A 348 20.92 9.27 -16.56
C LEU A 348 19.88 10.30 -17.01
N GLN A 349 18.86 10.57 -16.19
CA GLN A 349 17.83 11.57 -16.46
C GLN A 349 18.42 12.98 -16.57
N THR A 350 19.36 13.34 -15.68
CA THR A 350 20.06 14.64 -15.73
C THR A 350 20.89 14.79 -17.02
N LEU A 351 21.37 13.68 -17.57
CA LEU A 351 22.10 13.62 -18.84
C LEU A 351 21.19 13.44 -20.07
N ASN A 352 19.86 13.47 -19.91
CA ASN A 352 18.86 13.20 -20.96
C ASN A 352 19.01 11.81 -21.63
N LEU A 353 19.51 10.83 -20.88
CA LEU A 353 19.58 9.43 -21.30
C LEU A 353 18.32 8.68 -20.85
N SER A 354 17.90 7.68 -21.63
CA SER A 354 16.70 6.89 -21.31
C SER A 354 16.86 6.16 -19.98
N SER A 355 15.93 6.37 -19.05
CA SER A 355 15.81 5.58 -17.82
C SER A 355 14.70 4.53 -17.94
N ASN A 356 14.79 3.47 -17.14
CA ASN A 356 13.67 2.55 -16.99
C ASN A 356 12.51 3.27 -16.29
N GLY A 357 11.29 3.13 -16.82
CA GLY A 357 10.10 3.77 -16.23
C GLY A 357 9.65 3.10 -14.92
N PHE A 358 8.68 3.73 -14.25
CA PHE A 358 8.06 3.18 -13.05
C PHE A 358 7.29 1.89 -13.35
N ASN A 359 7.62 0.80 -12.64
CA ASN A 359 6.89 -0.45 -12.71
C ASN A 359 6.18 -0.71 -11.37
N LEU A 360 4.86 -0.80 -11.40
CA LEU A 360 4.06 -1.11 -10.21
C LEU A 360 4.51 -2.45 -9.62
N THR A 361 4.87 -2.46 -8.35
CA THR A 361 5.21 -3.69 -7.61
C THR A 361 3.94 -4.49 -7.35
N SER A 362 4.04 -5.81 -7.44
CA SER A 362 2.93 -6.68 -7.01
C SER A 362 2.74 -6.52 -5.50
N LYS A 363 1.50 -6.26 -5.08
CA LYS A 363 1.07 -6.30 -3.68
C LYS A 363 0.52 -7.66 -3.31
N ILE A 364 0.72 -8.69 -4.14
CA ILE A 364 0.28 -10.04 -3.83
C ILE A 364 1.22 -10.64 -2.76
N ASN A 365 0.62 -11.13 -1.67
CA ASN A 365 1.31 -11.89 -0.63
C ASN A 365 0.73 -13.31 -0.66
N ASP A 366 1.05 -14.07 -1.71
CA ASP A 366 0.47 -15.42 -1.91
C ASP A 366 1.06 -16.49 -0.99
N ASP A 367 2.08 -16.14 -0.20
CA ASP A 367 2.81 -17.10 0.62
C ASP A 367 2.61 -16.78 2.10
N GLU A 368 1.77 -17.56 2.80
CA GLU A 368 1.68 -17.54 4.26
C GLU A 368 3.07 -17.65 4.91
N GLU A 369 4.00 -18.38 4.26
CA GLU A 369 5.36 -18.48 4.76
C GLU A 369 6.11 -17.14 4.67
N GLN A 370 5.84 -16.30 3.66
CA GLN A 370 6.42 -14.96 3.56
C GLN A 370 5.95 -14.05 4.70
N SER A 371 4.65 -14.07 5.02
CA SER A 371 4.11 -13.32 6.16
C SER A 371 4.70 -13.81 7.49
N LYS A 372 4.79 -15.15 7.69
CA LYS A 372 5.44 -15.74 8.88
C LYS A 372 6.90 -15.32 9.00
N ARG A 373 7.64 -15.24 7.89
CA ARG A 373 9.03 -14.75 7.87
C ARG A 373 9.11 -13.29 8.29
N TYR A 374 8.20 -12.45 7.80
CA TYR A 374 8.13 -11.04 8.18
C TYR A 374 7.87 -10.87 9.68
N GLU A 375 6.88 -11.57 10.24
CA GLU A 375 6.58 -11.57 11.69
C GLU A 375 7.75 -12.06 12.54
N GLN A 376 8.53 -13.01 12.03
CA GLN A 376 9.74 -13.50 12.67
C GLN A 376 10.97 -12.59 12.47
N GLU A 377 10.79 -11.40 11.88
CA GLU A 377 11.86 -10.46 11.55
C GLU A 377 12.99 -11.10 10.69
N LEU A 378 12.62 -11.96 9.75
CA LEU A 378 13.51 -12.58 8.76
C LEU A 378 13.50 -11.80 7.44
N PHE A 379 14.67 -11.65 6.81
CA PHE A 379 14.78 -10.97 5.52
C PHE A 379 14.23 -11.82 4.38
N GLU A 380 13.64 -11.18 3.37
CA GLU A 380 13.08 -11.84 2.19
C GLU A 380 13.89 -11.45 0.95
N PHE A 381 14.46 -12.44 0.26
CA PHE A 381 15.28 -12.24 -0.94
C PHE A 381 14.76 -13.04 -2.15
N GLY A 382 13.61 -13.70 -2.05
CA GLY A 382 13.05 -14.55 -3.10
C GLY A 382 12.75 -13.85 -4.43
N PRO A 383 12.24 -12.59 -4.45
CA PRO A 383 11.92 -11.90 -5.69
C PRO A 383 13.13 -11.75 -6.62
N SER A 384 12.97 -12.05 -7.91
CA SER A 384 14.06 -11.84 -8.86
C SER A 384 14.24 -10.35 -9.17
N SER A 385 15.23 -9.71 -8.56
CA SER A 385 15.53 -8.30 -8.76
C SER A 385 17.03 -8.05 -9.01
N PRO A 386 17.39 -7.20 -10.00
CA PRO A 386 18.78 -6.78 -10.19
C PRO A 386 19.31 -5.97 -9.00
N MET A 387 18.43 -5.42 -8.16
CA MET A 387 18.79 -4.67 -6.97
C MET A 387 19.60 -5.50 -5.95
N PHE A 388 19.47 -6.83 -5.99
CA PHE A 388 20.25 -7.72 -5.12
C PHE A 388 21.69 -7.90 -5.57
N LEU A 389 22.03 -7.57 -6.81
CA LEU A 389 23.36 -7.83 -7.36
C LEU A 389 24.48 -7.05 -6.65
N PRO A 390 24.43 -5.70 -6.53
CA PRO A 390 25.54 -4.95 -5.93
C PRO A 390 25.70 -5.26 -4.44
N MET A 391 24.60 -5.40 -3.69
CA MET A 391 24.68 -5.78 -2.28
C MET A 391 25.27 -7.18 -2.07
N THR A 392 24.98 -8.14 -2.97
CA THR A 392 25.55 -9.49 -2.91
C THR A 392 27.04 -9.47 -3.21
N MET A 393 27.48 -8.68 -4.20
CA MET A 393 28.90 -8.49 -4.50
C MET A 393 29.66 -7.89 -3.31
N VAL A 394 29.11 -6.83 -2.70
CA VAL A 394 29.71 -6.20 -1.52
C VAL A 394 29.79 -7.18 -0.35
N ALA A 395 28.75 -7.99 -0.13
CA ALA A 395 28.78 -9.01 0.91
C ALA A 395 29.89 -10.05 0.66
N ILE A 396 29.98 -10.61 -0.55
CA ILE A 396 31.03 -11.59 -0.91
C ILE A 396 32.42 -10.98 -0.75
N MET A 397 32.62 -9.75 -1.24
CA MET A 397 33.90 -9.05 -1.15
C MET A 397 34.34 -8.82 0.30
N ASN A 398 33.44 -8.36 1.17
CA ASN A 398 33.74 -8.18 2.60
C ASN A 398 34.03 -9.49 3.31
N PHE A 399 33.36 -10.59 2.94
CA PHE A 399 33.66 -11.91 3.49
C PHE A 399 35.06 -12.38 3.11
N LEU A 400 35.43 -12.24 1.83
CA LEU A 400 36.77 -12.59 1.34
C LEU A 400 37.85 -11.72 1.99
N ALA A 401 37.59 -10.41 2.13
CA ALA A 401 38.49 -9.49 2.82
C ALA A 401 38.68 -9.86 4.30
N LEU A 402 37.60 -10.28 4.99
CA LEU A 402 37.68 -10.75 6.36
C LEU A 402 38.54 -12.02 6.48
N VAL A 403 38.31 -13.03 5.63
CA VAL A 403 39.09 -14.28 5.63
C VAL A 403 40.56 -13.99 5.34
N TRP A 404 40.85 -13.14 4.35
CA TRP A 404 42.21 -12.74 4.00
C TRP A 404 42.89 -11.94 5.12
N GLY A 405 42.17 -11.02 5.78
CA GLY A 405 42.67 -10.25 6.91
C GLY A 405 42.99 -11.11 8.13
N ILE A 406 42.12 -12.09 8.46
CA ILE A 406 42.40 -13.07 9.51
C ILE A 406 43.65 -13.87 9.17
N TYR A 407 43.76 -14.35 7.93
CA TYR A 407 44.95 -15.07 7.47
C TYR A 407 46.22 -14.21 7.60
N GLY A 408 46.23 -12.97 7.09
CA GLY A 408 47.37 -12.07 7.20
C GLY A 408 47.77 -11.77 8.65
N PHE A 409 46.79 -11.59 9.54
CA PHE A 409 47.03 -11.35 10.97
C PHE A 409 47.78 -12.52 11.64
N PHE A 410 47.35 -13.76 11.39
CA PHE A 410 47.96 -14.94 12.00
C PHE A 410 49.29 -15.35 11.36
N PHE A 411 49.44 -15.19 10.05
CA PHE A 411 50.59 -15.73 9.32
C PHE A 411 51.70 -14.70 9.06
N TRP A 412 51.39 -13.42 8.88
CA TRP A 412 52.39 -12.38 8.54
C TRP A 412 52.57 -11.32 9.65
N GLY A 413 51.78 -11.38 10.72
CA GLY A 413 51.90 -10.48 11.87
C GLY A 413 51.53 -9.03 11.55
N GLU A 414 50.80 -8.79 10.46
CA GLU A 414 50.34 -7.46 10.08
C GLU A 414 49.30 -6.93 11.10
N ARG A 415 49.49 -5.70 11.57
CA ARG A 415 48.61 -5.06 12.56
C ARG A 415 47.47 -4.30 11.89
N LEU A 416 46.64 -4.99 11.12
CA LEU A 416 45.44 -4.44 10.46
C LEU A 416 44.18 -4.55 11.36
N ILE A 417 44.30 -4.14 12.62
CA ILE A 417 43.24 -4.36 13.63
C ILE A 417 41.97 -3.57 13.28
N LEU A 418 42.11 -2.32 12.85
CA LEU A 418 40.96 -1.46 12.55
C LEU A 418 40.25 -1.92 11.27
N GLU A 419 41.01 -2.28 10.24
CA GLU A 419 40.49 -2.82 8.99
C GLU A 419 39.77 -4.15 9.22
N LEU A 420 40.34 -5.01 10.06
CA LEU A 420 39.73 -6.28 10.45
C LEU A 420 38.44 -6.06 11.24
N MET A 421 38.40 -5.07 12.14
CA MET A 421 37.18 -4.68 12.85
C MET A 421 36.10 -4.18 11.89
N LEU A 422 36.46 -3.35 10.89
CA LEU A 422 35.53 -2.84 9.88
C LEU A 422 35.00 -3.96 8.98
N ALA A 423 35.87 -4.84 8.47
CA ALA A 423 35.49 -6.00 7.66
C ALA A 423 34.60 -6.97 8.46
N SER A 424 34.92 -7.19 9.74
CA SER A 424 34.11 -7.99 10.65
C SER A 424 32.72 -7.37 10.83
N PHE A 425 32.65 -6.06 11.09
CA PHE A 425 31.38 -5.36 11.24
C PHE A 425 30.53 -5.45 9.97
N ALA A 426 31.12 -5.25 8.79
CA ALA A 426 30.44 -5.40 7.51
C ALA A 426 29.93 -6.84 7.30
N ALA A 427 30.77 -7.85 7.55
CA ALA A 427 30.40 -9.25 7.42
C ALA A 427 29.26 -9.65 8.38
N VAL A 428 29.30 -9.20 9.64
CA VAL A 428 28.23 -9.47 10.62
C VAL A 428 26.89 -8.86 10.18
N ASN A 429 26.94 -7.67 9.56
CA ASN A 429 25.75 -7.04 9.00
C ASN A 429 25.24 -7.77 7.74
N CYS A 430 26.13 -8.40 6.98
CA CYS A 430 25.80 -9.21 5.80
C CYS A 430 25.38 -10.66 6.13
N LEU A 431 25.31 -11.09 7.40
CA LEU A 431 24.91 -12.45 7.78
C LEU A 431 23.61 -12.93 7.12
N PRO A 432 22.51 -12.15 7.05
CA PRO A 432 21.30 -12.59 6.36
C PRO A 432 21.50 -12.85 4.87
N ILE A 433 22.44 -12.14 4.23
CA ILE A 433 22.80 -12.32 2.83
C ILE A 433 23.57 -13.63 2.67
N TYR A 434 24.57 -13.89 3.52
CA TYR A 434 25.32 -15.15 3.49
C TYR A 434 24.42 -16.37 3.73
N ASP A 435 23.52 -16.25 4.70
CA ASP A 435 22.49 -17.25 4.99
C ASP A 435 21.59 -17.50 3.77
N ALA A 436 21.15 -16.43 3.10
CA ALA A 436 20.36 -16.51 1.87
C ALA A 436 21.12 -17.05 0.64
N ILE A 437 22.46 -16.98 0.62
CA ILE A 437 23.29 -17.57 -0.46
C ILE A 437 23.49 -19.07 -0.23
N VAL A 438 23.80 -19.48 1.01
CA VAL A 438 24.39 -20.80 1.30
C VAL A 438 23.45 -21.73 2.08
N LEU A 439 22.81 -21.23 3.12
CA LEU A 439 22.18 -22.06 4.16
C LEU A 439 20.68 -22.22 3.96
N ARG A 440 19.99 -21.18 3.46
CA ARG A 440 18.54 -21.18 3.27
C ARG A 440 18.09 -22.12 2.15
N LYS A 441 17.04 -22.89 2.43
CA LYS A 441 16.39 -23.80 1.47
C LYS A 441 15.02 -23.33 1.01
N ASP A 442 14.39 -22.44 1.78
CA ASP A 442 13.06 -21.87 1.55
C ASP A 442 13.01 -20.92 0.34
N HIS A 443 11.83 -20.32 0.11
CA HIS A 443 11.58 -19.40 -0.99
C HIS A 443 12.22 -18.02 -0.81
N GLY A 444 12.65 -17.66 0.40
CA GLY A 444 13.29 -16.36 0.66
C GLY A 444 14.81 -16.35 0.52
N LYS A 445 15.41 -17.42 -0.02
CA LYS A 445 16.82 -17.44 -0.45
C LYS A 445 17.07 -16.52 -1.66
N LEU A 446 18.33 -16.13 -1.84
CA LEU A 446 18.72 -15.33 -3.01
C LEU A 446 18.63 -16.16 -4.31
N PRO A 447 18.15 -15.57 -5.43
CA PRO A 447 18.07 -16.28 -6.69
C PRO A 447 19.46 -16.75 -7.14
N LYS A 448 19.58 -18.05 -7.50
CA LYS A 448 20.86 -18.66 -7.90
C LYS A 448 21.59 -17.90 -9.01
N LYS A 449 20.84 -17.31 -9.95
CA LYS A 449 21.39 -16.48 -11.04
C LYS A 449 22.10 -15.23 -10.49
N VAL A 450 21.54 -14.57 -9.49
CA VAL A 450 22.13 -13.39 -8.84
C VAL A 450 23.41 -13.81 -8.10
N CYS A 451 23.38 -14.90 -7.33
CA CYS A 451 24.56 -15.39 -6.60
C CYS A 451 25.72 -15.72 -7.55
N PHE A 452 25.43 -16.43 -8.65
CA PHE A 452 26.43 -16.80 -9.64
C PHE A 452 27.05 -15.57 -10.32
N LEU A 453 26.21 -14.64 -10.79
CA LEU A 453 26.67 -13.41 -11.43
C LEU A 453 27.48 -12.53 -10.46
N ALA A 454 27.01 -12.39 -9.21
CA ALA A 454 27.73 -11.65 -8.17
C ALA A 454 29.12 -12.23 -7.91
N GLY A 455 29.24 -13.57 -7.86
CA GLY A 455 30.52 -14.25 -7.69
C GLY A 455 31.50 -13.96 -8.83
N ILE A 456 31.04 -14.07 -10.08
CA ILE A 456 31.87 -13.75 -11.27
C ILE A 456 32.32 -12.29 -11.25
N LEU A 457 31.39 -11.35 -11.05
CA LEU A 457 31.72 -9.93 -11.06
C LEU A 457 32.64 -9.54 -9.91
N THR A 458 32.46 -10.15 -8.73
CA THR A 458 33.36 -9.93 -7.58
C THR A 458 34.77 -10.45 -7.88
N LEU A 459 34.90 -11.62 -8.50
CA LEU A 459 36.20 -12.14 -8.94
C LEU A 459 36.88 -11.21 -9.95
N VAL A 460 36.14 -10.74 -10.96
CA VAL A 460 36.65 -9.80 -11.96
C VAL A 460 37.13 -8.51 -11.29
N LEU A 461 36.37 -7.97 -10.33
CA LEU A 461 36.76 -6.77 -9.59
C LEU A 461 38.03 -6.98 -8.77
N ILE A 462 38.15 -8.10 -8.05
CA ILE A 462 39.34 -8.42 -7.24
C ILE A 462 40.57 -8.58 -8.14
N VAL A 463 40.45 -9.34 -9.23
CA VAL A 463 41.56 -9.57 -10.18
C VAL A 463 41.97 -8.26 -10.84
N SER A 464 41.00 -7.47 -11.31
CA SER A 464 41.29 -6.16 -11.92
C SER A 464 41.96 -5.22 -10.92
N GLY A 465 41.44 -5.13 -9.69
CA GLY A 465 42.04 -4.33 -8.62
C GLY A 465 43.49 -4.74 -8.33
N TYR A 466 43.78 -6.04 -8.32
CA TYR A 466 45.14 -6.55 -8.16
C TYR A 466 46.08 -6.12 -9.29
N PHE A 467 45.60 -6.05 -10.54
CA PHE A 467 46.41 -5.58 -11.68
C PHE A 467 46.58 -4.06 -11.75
N PHE A 468 45.61 -3.27 -11.26
CA PHE A 468 45.66 -1.81 -11.31
C PHE A 468 46.34 -1.16 -10.10
N LEU A 469 46.30 -1.80 -8.94
CA LEU A 469 46.88 -1.27 -7.68
C LEU A 469 48.29 -1.80 -7.39
N LYS A 470 48.81 -2.64 -8.28
CA LYS A 470 50.17 -3.17 -8.26
C LYS A 470 50.96 -2.54 -9.40
#